data_AF-A0A942JW45-F1
#
_entry.id   AF-A0A942JW45-F1
#
_cell.length_a   1.000
_cell.length_b   1.000
_cell.length_c   1.000
_cell.angle_alpha   90.00
_cell.angle_beta   90.00
_cell.angle_gamma   90.00
#
_symmetry.space_group_name_H-M   'P 1'
#
loop_
_entity.id
_entity.type
_entity.pdbx_description
1 polymer ?
#
loop_
_entity_poly.entity_id
_entity_poly.type
_entity_poly.pdbx_seq_one_letter_code
_entity_poly.pdbx_strand_id
1 'polypeptide(L)'
;MKPWALTVLVLAMAFAVACSPSGSVSLEPTGPTSEPASPASVGAGKITPDQIREALEASGLRVGSIELQEPESTDVSIFGSSRERTVLEVADEVSIDFFEFESPDEASKAASKVSPDGSTVPTDSGDGIAMVQWVGMPHFFMRGDLIVMYIEKQVEDSAALDSDVLAPLRQLMGDEFAGNRLQ
;
A
#
# COMPACT_ATOMS: atom_id res chain seq x y z
N MET A 1 -0.08 4.85 -39.86
CA MET A 1 0.81 3.74 -40.22
C MET A 1 2.01 4.29 -40.98
N LYS A 2 3.17 4.40 -40.33
CA LYS A 2 4.45 4.77 -40.94
C LYS A 2 5.59 4.19 -40.07
N PRO A 3 6.63 3.57 -40.66
CA PRO A 3 7.49 2.60 -39.97
C PRO A 3 8.74 3.20 -39.30
N TRP A 4 9.28 2.35 -38.43
CA TRP A 4 10.45 2.42 -37.54
C TRP A 4 11.76 3.01 -38.09
N ALA A 5 12.61 3.45 -37.15
CA ALA A 5 14.03 3.12 -37.16
C ALA A 5 14.55 2.95 -35.73
N LEU A 6 14.91 1.71 -35.38
CA LEU A 6 15.81 1.35 -34.27
C LEU A 6 17.17 2.02 -34.48
N THR A 7 17.83 2.44 -33.41
CA THR A 7 19.29 2.57 -33.38
C THR A 7 19.80 1.92 -32.11
N VAL A 8 20.45 0.77 -32.28
CA VAL A 8 21.30 0.11 -31.29
C VAL A 8 22.70 0.68 -31.47
N LEU A 9 23.34 1.13 -30.38
CA LEU A 9 24.79 1.29 -30.32
C LEU A 9 25.32 0.55 -29.10
N VAL A 10 26.11 -0.48 -29.39
CA VAL A 10 26.93 -1.26 -28.46
C VAL A 10 28.21 -0.47 -28.19
N LEU A 11 28.65 -0.41 -26.92
CA LEU A 11 30.08 -0.33 -26.65
C LEU A 11 30.43 -1.16 -25.41
N ALA A 12 31.17 -2.25 -25.67
CA ALA A 12 31.82 -3.07 -24.69
C ALA A 12 33.15 -2.42 -24.27
N MET A 13 33.50 -2.53 -23.00
CA MET A 13 34.92 -2.63 -22.60
C MET A 13 35.03 -3.45 -21.32
N ALA A 14 35.59 -4.65 -21.48
CA ALA A 14 36.15 -5.46 -20.42
C ALA A 14 37.58 -5.00 -20.13
N PHE A 15 37.96 -4.92 -18.85
CA PHE A 15 39.36 -5.03 -18.44
C PHE A 15 39.48 -5.83 -17.15
N ALA A 16 40.66 -6.44 -17.02
CA ALA A 16 40.97 -7.68 -16.35
C ALA A 16 41.53 -7.52 -14.92
N VAL A 17 41.24 -8.53 -14.08
CA VAL A 17 42.16 -9.36 -13.26
C VAL A 17 43.10 -8.74 -12.19
N ALA A 18 43.03 -9.37 -10.99
CA ALA A 18 44.01 -9.56 -9.90
C ALA A 18 44.42 -8.32 -9.08
N CYS A 19 44.73 -8.39 -7.78
CA CYS A 19 45.34 -9.45 -6.97
C CYS A 19 45.01 -9.19 -5.49
N SER A 20 44.78 -10.23 -4.69
CA SER A 20 44.72 -10.12 -3.23
C SER A 20 46.13 -9.93 -2.64
N PRO A 21 46.26 -9.10 -1.60
CA PRO A 21 47.22 -9.39 -0.53
C PRO A 21 46.51 -9.56 0.82
N SER A 22 46.78 -10.69 1.47
CA SER A 22 46.60 -10.83 2.92
C SER A 22 47.52 -9.86 3.63
N GLY A 23 46.95 -9.00 4.47
CA GLY A 23 47.68 -8.11 5.36
C GLY A 23 46.92 -7.93 6.64
N SER A 24 47.31 -8.65 7.69
CA SER A 24 46.91 -8.37 9.06
C SER A 24 47.65 -7.12 9.54
N VAL A 25 46.92 -6.05 9.83
CA VAL A 25 47.43 -4.92 10.63
C VAL A 25 46.38 -4.61 11.69
N SER A 26 46.76 -4.87 12.94
CA SER A 26 46.07 -4.47 14.16
C SER A 26 46.49 -3.05 14.49
N LEU A 27 45.53 -2.12 14.58
CA LEU A 27 45.61 -0.89 15.38
C LEU A 27 44.19 -0.46 15.76
N GLU A 28 43.98 -0.26 17.07
CA GLU A 28 42.74 0.21 17.71
C GLU A 28 42.24 1.56 17.16
N PRO A 29 40.94 1.82 17.32
CA PRO A 29 40.52 3.18 17.68
C PRO A 29 39.56 3.18 18.88
N THR A 30 40.00 3.85 19.95
CA THR A 30 39.10 4.42 20.95
C THR A 30 38.36 5.60 20.33
N GLY A 31 37.05 5.47 20.15
CA GLY A 31 36.13 6.51 19.71
C GLY A 31 34.70 6.09 20.05
N PRO A 32 33.80 7.02 20.40
CA PRO A 32 32.51 6.68 21.00
C PRO A 32 31.69 5.83 20.02
N THR A 33 31.12 4.75 20.53
CA THR A 33 30.08 3.97 19.86
C THR A 33 28.93 4.89 19.47
N SER A 34 28.99 5.44 18.26
CA SER A 34 27.80 5.79 17.52
C SER A 34 27.18 4.47 17.10
N GLU A 35 26.31 3.96 17.98
CA GLU A 35 25.35 2.92 17.63
C GLU A 35 24.63 3.42 16.37
N PRO A 36 24.71 2.71 15.23
CA PRO A 36 23.77 2.98 14.16
C PRO A 36 22.41 2.74 14.77
N ALA A 37 21.56 3.78 14.80
CA ALA A 37 20.16 3.64 15.12
C ALA A 37 19.65 2.47 14.28
N SER A 38 19.41 1.35 14.95
CA SER A 38 18.78 0.19 14.33
C SER A 38 17.54 0.73 13.66
N PRO A 39 17.35 0.55 12.34
CA PRO A 39 16.10 0.92 11.72
C PRO A 39 15.03 0.22 12.55
N ALA A 40 14.09 1.00 13.08
CA ALA A 40 12.96 0.48 13.82
C ALA A 40 12.38 -0.64 12.97
N SER A 41 12.58 -1.87 13.45
CA SER A 41 11.90 -3.04 12.91
C SER A 41 10.43 -2.68 13.06
N VAL A 42 9.77 -2.34 11.96
CA VAL A 42 8.31 -2.32 11.88
C VAL A 42 7.91 -3.74 12.27
N GLY A 43 7.57 -3.90 13.54
CA GLY A 43 7.40 -5.20 14.17
C GLY A 43 6.30 -5.95 13.46
N ALA A 44 6.36 -7.28 13.52
CA ALA A 44 5.29 -8.20 13.12
C ALA A 44 4.03 -8.07 14.02
N GLY A 45 3.69 -6.85 14.44
CA GLY A 45 2.46 -6.50 15.13
C GLY A 45 1.36 -6.22 14.12
N LYS A 46 0.12 -6.37 14.59
CA LYS A 46 -1.10 -5.95 13.88
C LYS A 46 -0.94 -4.49 13.43
N ILE A 47 -1.16 -4.21 12.14
CA ILE A 47 -1.24 -2.84 11.65
C ILE A 47 -2.61 -2.27 11.99
N THR A 48 -2.63 -1.06 12.54
CA THR A 48 -3.87 -0.34 12.90
C THR A 48 -4.10 0.87 11.98
N PRO A 49 -5.36 1.34 11.84
CA PRO A 49 -5.66 2.60 11.17
C PRO A 49 -4.83 3.79 11.69
N ASP A 50 -4.57 3.85 13.01
CA ASP A 50 -3.72 4.89 13.62
C ASP A 50 -2.27 4.85 13.13
N GLN A 51 -1.68 3.66 12.96
CA GLN A 51 -0.31 3.56 12.44
C GLN A 51 -0.21 4.01 10.98
N ILE A 52 -1.27 3.78 10.19
CA ILE A 52 -1.36 4.28 8.82
C ILE A 52 -1.52 5.80 8.83
N ARG A 53 -2.38 6.35 9.69
CA ARG A 53 -2.53 7.80 9.90
C ARG A 53 -1.19 8.45 10.26
N GLU A 54 -0.47 7.91 11.23
CA GLU A 54 0.85 8.42 11.65
C GLU A 54 1.88 8.38 10.52
N ALA A 55 1.89 7.35 9.68
CA ALA A 55 2.80 7.27 8.54
C ALA A 55 2.47 8.27 7.42
N LEU A 56 1.18 8.55 7.19
CA LEU A 56 0.74 9.58 6.26
C LEU A 56 1.14 10.98 6.77
N GLU A 57 0.96 11.26 8.07
CA GLU A 57 1.43 12.50 8.71
C GLU A 57 2.95 12.66 8.62
N ALA A 58 3.70 11.58 8.88
CA ALA A 58 5.16 11.57 8.77
C ALA A 58 5.64 11.82 7.33
N SER A 59 4.81 11.52 6.33
CA SER A 59 5.06 11.82 4.92
C SER A 59 4.70 13.28 4.55
N GLY A 60 4.22 14.08 5.51
CA GLY A 60 3.88 15.49 5.33
C GLY A 60 2.44 15.74 4.89
N LEU A 61 1.60 14.70 4.86
CA LEU A 61 0.19 14.83 4.50
C LEU A 61 -0.63 15.37 5.68
N ARG A 62 -1.59 16.24 5.39
CA ARG A 62 -2.64 16.60 6.35
C ARG A 62 -3.63 15.45 6.42
N VAL A 63 -3.89 14.92 7.60
CA VAL A 63 -4.89 13.86 7.78
C VAL A 63 -5.91 14.29 8.82
N GLY A 64 -7.15 13.86 8.62
CA GLY A 64 -8.26 14.09 9.53
C GLY A 64 -8.26 13.13 10.71
N SER A 65 -9.40 13.11 11.41
CA SER A 65 -9.68 12.06 12.39
C SER A 65 -10.16 10.80 11.70
N ILE A 66 -9.96 9.65 12.34
CA ILE A 66 -10.53 8.38 11.89
C ILE A 66 -11.97 8.33 12.36
N GLU A 67 -12.90 8.16 11.44
CA GLU A 67 -14.32 8.15 11.72
C GLU A 67 -14.89 6.75 11.53
N LEU A 68 -15.60 6.25 12.55
CA LEU A 68 -16.38 5.03 12.46
C LEU A 68 -17.59 5.28 11.55
N GLN A 69 -17.70 4.49 10.49
CA GLN A 69 -18.88 4.49 9.66
C GLN A 69 -19.88 3.44 10.14
N GLU A 70 -21.05 3.91 10.57
CA GLU A 70 -22.18 3.01 10.83
C GLU A 70 -22.69 2.46 9.50
N PRO A 71 -23.20 1.22 9.46
CA PRO A 71 -23.82 0.69 8.26
C PRO A 71 -25.11 1.49 7.99
N GLU A 72 -25.02 2.52 7.16
CA GLU A 72 -26.21 3.25 6.70
C GLU A 72 -27.11 2.29 5.93
N SER A 73 -28.41 2.32 6.22
CA SER A 73 -29.40 1.32 5.76
C SER A 73 -29.72 1.33 4.27
N THR A 74 -28.89 1.95 3.44
CA THR A 74 -29.12 2.10 2.00
C THR A 74 -27.78 2.11 1.28
N ASP A 75 -27.67 1.19 0.33
CA ASP A 75 -26.55 0.89 -0.55
C ASP A 75 -25.50 -0.12 -0.06
N VAL A 76 -25.08 -0.92 -1.03
CA VAL A 76 -24.29 -2.14 -0.94
C VAL A 76 -23.11 -1.98 0.03
N SER A 77 -23.19 -2.63 1.18
CA SER A 77 -22.05 -2.73 2.11
C SER A 77 -20.99 -3.63 1.47
N ILE A 78 -19.96 -2.99 0.91
CA ILE A 78 -18.77 -3.70 0.45
C ILE A 78 -18.07 -4.31 1.66
N PHE A 79 -17.61 -5.54 1.53
CA PHE A 79 -17.03 -6.30 2.65
C PHE A 79 -17.96 -6.41 3.86
N GLY A 80 -19.28 -6.62 3.67
CA GLY A 80 -20.25 -6.70 4.79
C GLY A 80 -19.99 -7.75 5.89
N SER A 81 -18.97 -8.60 5.75
CA SER A 81 -18.46 -9.45 6.83
C SER A 81 -17.39 -8.78 7.72
N SER A 82 -16.99 -7.53 7.43
CA SER A 82 -16.14 -6.74 8.32
C SER A 82 -16.92 -6.37 9.57
N ARG A 83 -16.24 -6.38 10.71
CA ARG A 83 -16.79 -5.94 11.99
C ARG A 83 -16.95 -4.42 12.06
N GLU A 84 -15.98 -3.73 11.47
CA GLU A 84 -15.88 -2.28 11.55
C GLU A 84 -15.40 -1.73 10.22
N ARG A 85 -16.05 -0.64 9.77
CA ARG A 85 -15.54 0.20 8.69
C ARG A 85 -15.21 1.56 9.28
N THR A 86 -13.96 1.98 9.16
CA THR A 86 -13.57 3.35 9.47
C THR A 86 -13.06 4.06 8.24
N VAL A 87 -13.16 5.40 8.22
CA VAL A 87 -12.70 6.24 7.11
C VAL A 87 -11.71 7.26 7.65
N LEU A 88 -10.62 7.48 6.92
CA LEU A 88 -9.66 8.56 7.17
C LEU A 88 -9.65 9.51 5.98
N GLU A 89 -9.94 10.78 6.23
CA GLU A 89 -9.76 11.83 5.23
C GLU A 89 -8.29 12.27 5.16
N VAL A 90 -7.80 12.48 3.93
CA VAL A 90 -6.45 12.94 3.65
C VAL A 90 -6.53 14.18 2.76
N ALA A 91 -5.82 15.23 3.17
CA ALA A 91 -5.71 16.52 2.52
C ALA A 91 -7.05 17.23 2.24
N ASP A 92 -8.14 16.85 2.91
CA ASP A 92 -9.52 17.28 2.63
C ASP A 92 -10.00 16.90 1.21
N GLU A 93 -9.34 15.91 0.57
CA GLU A 93 -9.50 15.64 -0.86
C GLU A 93 -9.79 14.19 -1.22
N VAL A 94 -9.27 13.25 -0.44
CA VAL A 94 -9.40 11.80 -0.68
C VAL A 94 -9.64 11.09 0.64
N SER A 95 -10.18 9.88 0.57
CA SER A 95 -10.43 9.05 1.74
C SER A 95 -9.74 7.70 1.61
N ILE A 96 -9.39 7.14 2.76
CA ILE A 96 -8.92 5.77 2.91
C ILE A 96 -9.94 5.03 3.76
N ASP A 97 -10.46 3.94 3.22
CA ASP A 97 -11.39 3.07 3.91
C ASP A 97 -10.63 1.91 4.55
N PHE A 98 -10.92 1.64 5.81
CA PHE A 98 -10.40 0.52 6.58
C PHE A 98 -11.53 -0.44 6.90
N PHE A 99 -11.30 -1.73 6.66
CA PHE A 99 -12.25 -2.80 6.97
C PHE A 99 -11.56 -3.79 7.91
N GLU A 100 -11.99 -3.81 9.17
CA GLU A 100 -11.46 -4.72 10.18
C GLU A 100 -12.32 -5.98 10.27
N PHE A 101 -11.68 -7.15 10.24
CA PHE A 101 -12.32 -8.45 10.30
C PHE A 101 -12.08 -9.14 11.64
N GLU A 102 -12.81 -10.22 11.92
CA GLU A 102 -12.57 -11.01 13.13
C GLU A 102 -11.21 -11.68 13.15
N SER A 103 -10.71 -12.05 11.96
CA SER A 103 -9.48 -12.79 11.82
C SER A 103 -8.85 -12.55 10.45
N PRO A 104 -7.54 -12.86 10.31
CA PRO A 104 -6.87 -12.84 9.02
C PRO A 104 -7.50 -13.77 7.99
N ASP A 105 -8.06 -14.90 8.43
CA ASP A 105 -8.73 -15.86 7.54
C ASP A 105 -10.02 -15.28 6.95
N GLU A 106 -10.75 -14.48 7.71
CA GLU A 106 -11.95 -13.80 7.21
C GLU A 106 -11.60 -12.67 6.24
N ALA A 107 -10.60 -11.85 6.57
CA ALA A 107 -10.07 -10.85 5.65
C ALA A 107 -9.61 -11.50 4.34
N SER A 108 -8.86 -12.61 4.41
CA SER A 108 -8.39 -13.34 3.23
C SER A 108 -9.54 -13.91 2.38
N LYS A 109 -10.57 -14.49 3.00
CA LYS A 109 -11.78 -14.94 2.29
C LYS A 109 -12.49 -13.78 1.60
N ALA A 110 -12.61 -12.64 2.26
CA ALA A 110 -13.24 -11.46 1.70
C ALA A 110 -12.42 -10.90 0.52
N ALA A 111 -11.10 -10.76 0.68
CA ALA A 111 -10.18 -10.32 -0.37
C ALA A 111 -10.22 -11.23 -1.60
N SER A 112 -10.36 -12.55 -1.42
CA SER A 112 -10.43 -13.52 -2.53
C SER A 112 -11.65 -13.35 -3.44
N LYS A 113 -12.67 -12.61 -2.98
CA LYS A 113 -13.88 -12.31 -3.75
C LYS A 113 -13.75 -11.02 -4.57
N VAL A 114 -12.66 -10.27 -4.41
CA VAL A 114 -12.38 -9.07 -5.20
C VAL A 114 -11.77 -9.47 -6.54
N SER A 115 -12.27 -8.93 -7.65
CA SER A 115 -11.64 -9.18 -8.96
C SER A 115 -10.25 -8.53 -9.04
N PRO A 116 -9.33 -9.03 -9.90
CA PRO A 116 -7.98 -8.45 -9.99
C PRO A 116 -7.95 -6.95 -10.28
N ASP A 117 -8.91 -6.45 -11.07
CA ASP A 117 -9.09 -5.03 -11.40
C ASP A 117 -9.86 -4.23 -10.33
N GLY A 118 -10.33 -4.88 -9.27
CA GLY A 118 -11.08 -4.25 -8.19
C GLY A 118 -12.52 -3.88 -8.53
N SER A 119 -13.03 -4.21 -9.73
CA SER A 119 -14.37 -3.81 -10.17
C SER A 119 -15.50 -4.67 -9.61
N THR A 120 -15.19 -5.87 -9.12
CA THR A 120 -16.14 -6.77 -8.46
C THR A 120 -15.75 -6.94 -6.99
N VAL A 121 -16.68 -6.76 -6.07
CA VAL A 121 -16.44 -6.80 -4.61
C VAL A 121 -17.51 -7.63 -3.88
N PRO A 122 -17.19 -8.25 -2.73
CA PRO A 122 -18.18 -8.97 -1.93
C PRO A 122 -19.15 -8.03 -1.23
N THR A 123 -20.39 -8.48 -1.05
CA THR A 123 -21.43 -7.75 -0.33
C THR A 123 -21.98 -8.56 0.85
N ASP A 124 -22.72 -7.88 1.73
CA ASP A 124 -23.47 -8.45 2.87
C ASP A 124 -24.53 -9.50 2.50
N SER A 125 -24.88 -9.63 1.23
CA SER A 125 -25.93 -10.52 0.75
C SER A 125 -25.47 -11.98 0.59
N GLY A 126 -24.91 -12.58 1.64
CA GLY A 126 -24.55 -14.02 1.74
C GLY A 126 -23.44 -14.50 0.78
N ASP A 127 -23.72 -14.48 -0.52
CA ASP A 127 -22.82 -14.76 -1.64
C ASP A 127 -22.81 -13.62 -2.68
N GLY A 128 -23.39 -12.47 -2.32
CA GLY A 128 -23.51 -11.32 -3.19
C GLY A 128 -22.16 -10.78 -3.62
N ILE A 129 -22.05 -10.51 -4.91
CA ILE A 129 -20.98 -9.70 -5.50
C ILE A 129 -21.63 -8.49 -6.16
N ALA A 130 -21.03 -7.33 -6.01
CA ALA A 130 -21.43 -6.12 -6.71
C ALA A 130 -20.36 -5.71 -7.70
N MET A 131 -20.79 -5.17 -8.83
CA MET A 131 -19.91 -4.50 -9.78
C MET A 131 -19.91 -3.01 -9.46
N VAL A 132 -18.74 -2.46 -9.15
CA VAL A 132 -18.57 -1.07 -8.76
C VAL A 132 -17.90 -0.30 -9.89
N GLN A 133 -18.52 0.82 -10.28
CA GLN A 133 -17.91 1.81 -11.14
C GLN A 133 -17.26 2.87 -10.27
N TRP A 134 -15.96 2.74 -10.05
CA TRP A 134 -15.19 3.68 -9.26
C TRP A 134 -15.05 5.02 -9.97
N VAL A 135 -15.03 6.11 -9.19
CA VAL A 135 -14.70 7.46 -9.68
C VAL A 135 -13.22 7.62 -10.01
N GLY A 136 -12.41 6.62 -9.69
CA GLY A 136 -10.96 6.59 -9.79
C GLY A 136 -10.43 5.15 -9.89
N MET A 137 -9.10 4.96 -9.83
CA MET A 137 -8.54 3.60 -9.79
C MET A 137 -8.57 3.09 -8.34
N PRO A 138 -9.24 1.96 -8.05
CA PRO A 138 -9.20 1.42 -6.70
C PRO A 138 -7.84 0.75 -6.44
N HIS A 139 -7.39 0.79 -5.20
CA HIS A 139 -6.21 0.09 -4.70
C HIS A 139 -6.59 -0.65 -3.44
N PHE A 140 -6.38 -1.97 -3.43
CA PHE A 140 -6.73 -2.82 -2.30
C PHE A 140 -5.48 -3.43 -1.67
N PHE A 141 -5.34 -3.24 -0.37
CA PHE A 141 -4.24 -3.77 0.43
C PHE A 141 -4.80 -4.68 1.53
N MET A 142 -4.02 -5.68 1.94
CA MET A 142 -4.40 -6.57 3.04
C MET A 142 -3.20 -6.90 3.89
N ARG A 143 -3.36 -6.81 5.22
CA ARG A 143 -2.36 -7.29 6.18
C ARG A 143 -3.05 -7.76 7.44
N GLY A 144 -2.86 -9.04 7.79
CA GLY A 144 -3.55 -9.64 8.92
C GLY A 144 -5.07 -9.63 8.70
N ASP A 145 -5.80 -9.07 9.65
CA ASP A 145 -7.27 -8.93 9.68
C ASP A 145 -7.77 -7.60 9.14
N LEU A 146 -6.91 -6.80 8.50
CA LEU A 146 -7.24 -5.48 7.97
C LEU A 146 -7.18 -5.48 6.44
N ILE A 147 -8.26 -5.01 5.81
CA ILE A 147 -8.27 -4.59 4.40
C ILE A 147 -8.31 -3.07 4.35
N VAL A 148 -7.51 -2.49 3.45
CA VAL A 148 -7.50 -1.05 3.18
C VAL A 148 -7.84 -0.81 1.72
N MET A 149 -8.74 0.13 1.46
CA MET A 149 -9.11 0.57 0.12
C MET A 149 -8.81 2.06 -0.05
N TYR A 150 -8.11 2.40 -1.13
CA TYR A 150 -7.85 3.77 -1.56
C TYR A 150 -8.31 3.94 -3.00
N ILE A 151 -8.94 5.07 -3.34
CA ILE A 151 -9.35 5.38 -4.71
C ILE A 151 -8.48 6.51 -5.25
N GLU A 152 -7.56 6.19 -6.16
CA GLU A 152 -6.71 7.15 -6.87
C GLU A 152 -7.58 8.04 -7.77
N LYS A 153 -7.42 9.35 -7.64
CA LYS A 153 -8.12 10.31 -8.49
C LYS A 153 -7.51 10.32 -9.90
N GLN A 154 -8.34 10.32 -10.93
CA GLN A 154 -7.88 10.45 -12.33
C GLN A 154 -7.85 11.90 -12.80
N VAL A 155 -7.14 12.76 -12.05
CA VAL A 155 -6.94 14.17 -12.39
C VAL A 155 -5.44 14.46 -12.38
N GLU A 156 -4.92 15.17 -13.38
CA GLU A 156 -3.46 15.38 -13.52
C GLU A 156 -2.82 16.01 -12.27
N ASP A 157 -3.56 16.88 -11.57
CA ASP A 157 -3.09 17.56 -10.37
C ASP A 157 -3.08 16.66 -9.11
N SER A 158 -3.73 15.49 -9.11
CA SER A 158 -3.77 14.60 -7.94
C SER A 158 -2.63 13.58 -7.91
N ALA A 159 -1.91 13.38 -9.02
CA ALA A 159 -0.91 12.32 -9.13
C ALA A 159 0.19 12.38 -8.04
N ALA A 160 0.57 13.57 -7.60
CA ALA A 160 1.51 13.74 -6.49
C ALA A 160 0.90 13.28 -5.16
N LEU A 161 -0.34 13.71 -4.85
CA LEU A 161 -1.07 13.29 -3.66
C LEU A 161 -1.30 11.77 -3.66
N ASP A 162 -1.71 11.20 -4.79
CA ASP A 162 -1.93 9.77 -4.96
C ASP A 162 -0.64 8.97 -4.69
N SER A 163 0.50 9.43 -5.22
CA SER A 163 1.81 8.84 -4.94
C SER A 163 2.20 8.95 -3.45
N ASP A 164 1.96 10.10 -2.83
CA ASP A 164 2.28 10.37 -1.42
C ASP A 164 1.41 9.55 -0.46
N VAL A 165 0.19 9.16 -0.87
CA VAL A 165 -0.69 8.24 -0.13
C VAL A 165 -0.29 6.78 -0.37
N LEU A 166 -0.05 6.38 -1.62
CA LEU A 166 0.25 4.99 -1.97
C LEU A 166 1.59 4.50 -1.44
N ALA A 167 2.60 5.37 -1.35
CA ALA A 167 3.92 5.00 -0.84
C ALA A 167 3.91 4.47 0.60
N PRO A 168 3.38 5.20 1.61
CA PRO A 168 3.29 4.70 2.98
C PRO A 168 2.35 3.50 3.12
N LEU A 169 1.25 3.44 2.34
CA LEU A 169 0.37 2.26 2.32
C LEU A 169 1.13 1.01 1.86
N ARG A 170 1.89 1.08 0.76
CA ARG A 170 2.71 -0.04 0.29
C ARG A 170 3.79 -0.44 1.29
N GLN A 171 4.43 0.54 1.93
CA GLN A 171 5.44 0.27 2.96
C GLN A 171 4.84 -0.46 4.17
N LEU A 172 3.66 -0.02 4.63
CA LEU A 172 3.01 -0.54 5.83
C LEU A 172 2.12 -1.74 5.62
N MET A 173 1.59 -1.98 4.42
CA MET A 173 0.65 -3.06 4.15
C MET A 173 1.28 -4.13 3.26
N GLY A 174 2.22 -3.76 2.40
CA GLY A 174 2.79 -4.61 1.36
C GLY A 174 2.18 -4.29 0.00
N ASP A 175 2.33 -5.22 -0.94
CA ASP A 175 1.79 -5.05 -2.29
C ASP A 175 0.26 -5.06 -2.29
N GLU A 176 -0.31 -4.37 -3.28
CA GLU A 176 -1.75 -4.41 -3.57
C GLU A 176 -2.16 -5.82 -4.01
N PHE A 177 -3.27 -6.33 -3.49
CA PHE A 177 -3.82 -7.61 -3.94
C PHE A 177 -4.81 -7.47 -5.10
N ALA A 178 -5.39 -6.28 -5.30
CA ALA A 178 -6.31 -5.97 -6.38
C ALA A 178 -6.31 -4.46 -6.71
N GLY A 179 -6.81 -4.11 -7.89
CA GLY A 179 -7.01 -2.73 -8.33
C GLY A 179 -5.86 -2.15 -9.18
N ASN A 180 -4.73 -2.84 -9.24
CA ASN A 180 -3.67 -2.48 -10.17
C ASN A 180 -4.09 -2.79 -11.62
N ARG A 181 -3.71 -1.93 -12.57
CA ARG A 181 -4.11 -2.05 -13.98
C ARG A 181 -3.40 -3.20 -14.72
N LEU A 182 -2.53 -3.97 -14.05
CA LEU A 182 -1.58 -4.92 -14.65
C LEU A 182 -1.23 -6.05 -13.67
N GLN A 183 -2.04 -7.11 -13.64
CA GLN A 183 -1.55 -8.47 -13.36
C GLN A 183 -1.73 -9.34 -14.60
#